data_AF-A0AAW0Y9K4-F1
#
_entry.id   AF-A0AAW0Y9K4-F1
#
_cell.length_a   1.000
_cell.length_b   1.000
_cell.length_c   1.000
_cell.angle_alpha   90.00
_cell.angle_beta   90.00
_cell.angle_gamma   90.00
#
_symmetry.space_group_name_H-M   'P 1'
#
loop_
_entity.id
_entity.type
_entity.pdbx_description
1 polymer ?
#
loop_
_entity_poly.entity_id
_entity_poly.type
_entity_poly.pdbx_seq_one_letter_code
_entity_poly.pdbx_strand_id
1 'polypeptide(L)'
;QSGEVPLGRVYVRDPDDWDAAAKTYAWRTMPHPSFTLNATTGTLAMMPNTQDGRYDLGFTVSDASQGQTGVKANVTVKVKSMSRSEVMGATPLTLAADPYHVVKEGAQ
;
A
#
# COMPACT_ATOMS: atom_id res chain seq x y z
N GLN A 1 8.90 -19.64 0.54
CA GLN A 1 8.22 -18.35 0.82
C GLN A 1 8.86 -17.31 -0.09
N SER A 2 8.07 -16.58 -0.88
CA SER A 2 8.58 -15.42 -1.62
C SER A 2 9.23 -14.49 -0.59
N GLY A 3 10.50 -14.12 -0.77
CA GLY A 3 11.25 -13.36 0.24
C GLY A 3 10.75 -11.92 0.45
N GLU A 4 9.82 -11.47 -0.38
CA GLU A 4 9.27 -10.12 -0.32
C GLU A 4 8.20 -9.99 0.78
N VAL A 5 8.24 -8.87 1.50
CA VAL A 5 7.26 -8.53 2.54
C VAL A 5 6.24 -7.54 1.97
N PRO A 6 4.95 -7.90 1.86
CA PRO A 6 3.93 -6.97 1.39
C PRO A 6 3.71 -5.85 2.41
N LEU A 7 3.78 -4.59 1.95
CA LEU A 7 3.59 -3.40 2.79
C LEU A 7 2.17 -2.83 2.70
N GLY A 8 1.42 -3.21 1.67
CA GLY A 8 0.07 -2.73 1.40
C GLY A 8 -0.10 -2.31 -0.06
N ARG A 9 -1.10 -1.49 -0.33
CA ARG A 9 -1.43 -0.97 -1.66
C ARG A 9 -1.19 0.53 -1.73
N VAL A 10 -0.61 1.01 -2.82
CA VAL A 10 -0.52 2.45 -3.10
C VAL A 10 -1.93 3.03 -3.27
N TYR A 11 -2.25 4.07 -2.50
CA TYR A 11 -3.58 4.69 -2.51
C TYR A 11 -3.51 6.14 -3.00
N VAL A 12 -4.54 6.53 -3.76
CA VAL A 12 -4.87 7.91 -4.10
C VAL A 12 -6.33 8.11 -3.73
N ARG A 13 -6.70 9.32 -3.30
CA ARG A 13 -8.09 9.63 -3.00
C ARG A 13 -8.88 9.72 -4.30
N ASP A 14 -9.91 8.89 -4.44
CA ASP A 14 -10.87 8.94 -5.54
C ASP A 14 -12.30 8.99 -4.98
N PRO A 15 -13.20 9.86 -5.49
CA PRO A 15 -14.59 9.92 -5.01
C PRO A 15 -15.37 8.59 -5.16
N ASP A 16 -14.90 7.68 -5.99
CA ASP A 16 -15.51 6.41 -6.36
C ASP A 16 -14.55 5.21 -6.22
N ASP A 17 -13.80 5.16 -5.10
CA ASP A 17 -12.85 4.10 -4.71
C ASP A 17 -13.37 2.63 -4.76
N TRP A 18 -14.65 2.41 -5.07
CA TRP A 18 -15.25 1.08 -5.28
C TRP A 18 -14.80 0.43 -6.61
N ASP A 19 -14.20 1.17 -7.53
CA ASP A 19 -13.74 0.69 -8.85
C ASP A 19 -12.23 0.35 -8.92
N ALA A 20 -11.63 0.07 -7.77
CA ALA A 20 -10.23 -0.30 -7.58
C ALA A 20 -9.59 -1.22 -8.63
N ALA A 21 -10.35 -2.10 -9.30
CA ALA A 21 -9.86 -3.01 -10.33
C ALA A 21 -9.48 -2.33 -11.66
N ALA A 22 -9.98 -1.11 -11.93
CA ALA A 22 -9.68 -0.36 -13.16
C ALA A 22 -8.38 0.47 -13.05
N LYS A 23 -7.81 0.58 -11.85
CA LYS A 23 -6.65 1.42 -11.58
C LYS A 23 -5.36 0.73 -11.98
N THR A 24 -4.43 1.51 -12.54
CA THR A 24 -3.07 1.07 -12.87
C THR A 24 -2.03 1.88 -12.11
N TYR A 25 -0.91 1.23 -11.80
CA TYR A 25 0.12 1.75 -10.92
C TYR A 25 1.48 1.72 -11.60
N ALA A 26 2.22 2.81 -11.48
CA ALA A 26 3.59 2.89 -11.99
C ALA A 26 4.48 3.68 -11.04
N TRP A 27 5.78 3.43 -11.14
CA TRP A 27 6.79 4.30 -10.54
C TRP A 27 6.74 5.66 -11.24
N ARG A 28 6.80 6.75 -10.46
CA ARG A 28 6.87 8.10 -11.02
C ARG A 28 8.21 8.36 -11.72
N THR A 29 9.25 7.65 -11.29
CA THR A 29 10.60 7.69 -11.83
C THR A 29 11.08 6.26 -12.08
N MET A 30 12.38 6.00 -11.98
CA MET A 30 12.92 4.65 -12.02
C MET A 30 12.46 3.79 -10.81
N PRO A 31 12.19 2.48 -10.99
CA PRO A 31 11.92 1.56 -9.90
C PRO A 31 13.04 1.56 -8.85
N HIS A 32 12.67 1.46 -7.57
CA HIS A 32 13.66 1.37 -6.50
C HIS A 32 14.17 -0.08 -6.34
N PRO A 33 15.49 -0.34 -6.26
CA PRO A 33 16.07 -1.68 -6.20
C PRO A 33 15.88 -2.40 -4.86
N SER A 34 14.94 -1.96 -4.02
CA SER A 34 14.61 -2.58 -2.73
C SER A 34 13.10 -2.77 -2.55
N PHE A 35 12.31 -2.35 -3.56
CA PHE A 35 10.87 -2.38 -3.50
C PHE A 35 10.30 -2.80 -4.85
N THR A 36 9.25 -3.61 -4.80
CA THR A 36 8.51 -4.04 -5.99
C THR A 36 7.11 -3.42 -5.95
N LEU A 37 6.59 -3.10 -7.13
CA LEU A 37 5.24 -2.59 -7.31
C LEU A 37 4.52 -3.48 -8.31
N ASN A 38 3.38 -4.05 -7.91
CA ASN A 38 2.48 -4.69 -8.85
C ASN A 38 1.66 -3.61 -9.57
N ALA A 39 1.83 -3.51 -10.89
CA ALA A 39 1.20 -2.47 -11.71
C ALA A 39 -0.33 -2.57 -11.79
N THR A 40 -0.91 -3.74 -11.50
CA THR A 40 -2.36 -3.99 -11.58
C THR A 40 -3.02 -3.89 -10.21
N THR A 41 -2.41 -4.47 -9.18
CA THR A 41 -3.02 -4.47 -7.83
C THR A 41 -2.59 -3.26 -7.00
N GLY A 42 -1.51 -2.58 -7.40
CA GLY A 42 -0.88 -1.51 -6.61
C GLY A 42 -0.16 -2.03 -5.36
N THR A 43 0.00 -3.34 -5.21
CA THR A 43 0.71 -3.94 -4.07
C THR A 43 2.16 -3.50 -4.09
N LEU A 44 2.59 -2.83 -3.03
CA LEU A 44 3.97 -2.46 -2.74
C LEU A 44 4.56 -3.52 -1.80
N ALA A 45 5.70 -4.09 -2.17
CA ALA A 45 6.42 -5.02 -1.31
C ALA A 45 7.88 -4.62 -1.15
N MET A 46 8.47 -4.98 -0.01
CA MET A 46 9.86 -4.77 0.34
C MET A 46 10.66 -6.04 0.05
N MET A 47 11.82 -5.90 -0.59
CA MET A 47 12.71 -7.03 -0.85
C MET A 47 13.49 -7.47 0.41
N PRO A 48 13.91 -8.74 0.49
CA PRO A 48 14.79 -9.22 1.56
C PRO A 48 16.04 -8.35 1.71
N ASN A 49 16.56 -8.26 2.94
CA ASN A 49 17.81 -7.56 3.25
C ASN A 49 17.82 -6.06 2.88
N THR A 50 16.63 -5.45 2.71
CA THR A 50 16.52 -3.99 2.63
C THR A 50 17.10 -3.37 3.90
N GLN A 51 18.01 -2.41 3.73
CA GLN A 51 18.74 -1.80 4.84
C GLN A 51 17.83 -0.89 5.69
N ASP A 52 18.24 -0.65 6.93
CA ASP A 52 17.61 0.33 7.80
C ASP A 52 17.70 1.73 7.16
N GLY A 53 16.58 2.46 7.16
CA GLY A 53 16.53 3.76 6.52
C GLY A 53 15.13 4.31 6.31
N ARG A 54 15.09 5.51 5.71
CA ARG A 54 13.88 6.16 5.23
C ARG A 54 13.93 6.18 3.70
N TYR A 55 12.90 5.63 3.08
CA TYR A 55 12.76 5.56 1.63
C TYR A 55 11.53 6.35 1.22
N ASP A 56 11.72 7.39 0.43
CA ASP A 56 10.64 8.20 -0.13
C ASP A 56 10.39 7.73 -1.58
N LEU A 57 9.28 7.01 -1.76
CA LEU A 57 8.90 6.35 -3.00
C LEU A 57 7.81 7.15 -3.71
N GLY A 58 8.00 7.40 -5.01
CA GLY A 58 7.06 8.14 -5.85
C GLY A 58 6.35 7.25 -6.85
N PHE A 59 5.04 7.36 -6.92
CA PHE A 59 4.19 6.60 -7.84
C PHE A 59 3.24 7.51 -8.62
N THR A 60 2.72 6.97 -9.70
CA THR A 60 1.58 7.50 -10.44
C THR A 60 0.48 6.45 -10.48
N VAL A 61 -0.75 6.89 -10.23
CA VAL A 61 -1.96 6.06 -10.35
C VAL A 61 -2.81 6.65 -11.46
N SER A 62 -3.32 5.79 -12.33
CA SER A 62 -4.22 6.17 -13.41
C SER A 62 -5.49 5.33 -13.35
N ASP A 63 -6.62 6.00 -13.53
CA ASP A 63 -7.94 5.41 -13.68
C ASP A 63 -8.43 5.61 -15.12
N ALA A 64 -8.47 4.53 -15.89
CA ALA A 64 -8.94 4.58 -17.27
C ALA A 64 -10.47 4.76 -17.36
N SER A 65 -11.22 4.32 -16.34
CA SER A 65 -12.68 4.35 -16.33
C SER A 65 -13.18 5.79 -16.12
N GLN A 66 -12.46 6.57 -15.31
CA GLN A 66 -12.75 7.97 -15.00
C GLN A 66 -11.92 8.97 -15.82
N GLY A 67 -11.03 8.50 -16.71
CA GLY A 67 -10.14 9.35 -17.50
C GLY A 67 -9.07 10.10 -16.68
N GLN A 68 -8.82 9.68 -15.44
CA GLN A 68 -7.79 10.26 -14.59
C GLN A 68 -6.45 9.61 -14.89
N THR A 69 -5.43 10.40 -15.25
CA THR A 69 -4.12 9.85 -15.62
C THR A 69 -3.00 10.53 -14.84
N GLY A 70 -2.04 9.73 -14.36
CA GLY A 70 -0.80 10.27 -13.77
C GLY A 70 -0.97 10.94 -12.40
N VAL A 71 -2.01 10.59 -11.63
CA VAL A 71 -2.23 11.13 -10.28
C VAL A 71 -1.06 10.73 -9.39
N LYS A 72 -0.40 11.71 -8.76
CA LYS A 72 0.83 11.47 -7.99
C LYS A 72 0.51 10.91 -6.61
N ALA A 73 1.22 9.84 -6.22
CA ALA A 73 1.22 9.30 -4.87
C ALA A 73 2.64 9.24 -4.31
N ASN A 74 2.81 9.57 -3.04
CA ASN A 74 4.08 9.46 -2.32
C ASN A 74 3.90 8.51 -1.15
N VAL A 75 4.80 7.53 -1.02
CA VAL A 75 4.85 6.60 0.11
C VAL A 75 6.21 6.73 0.77
N THR A 76 6.21 6.95 2.09
CA THR A 76 7.42 6.87 2.89
C THR A 76 7.46 5.51 3.58
N VAL A 77 8.51 4.75 3.34
CA VAL A 77 8.78 3.50 4.07
C VAL A 77 9.94 3.74 5.04
N LYS A 78 9.73 3.37 6.31
CA LYS A 78 10.80 3.38 7.32
C LYS A 78 11.14 1.93 7.67
N VAL A 79 12.36 1.52 7.37
CA VAL A 79 12.88 0.20 7.71
C VAL A 79 13.73 0.33 8.96
N LYS A 80 13.43 -0.48 9.97
CA LYS A 80 14.18 -0.54 11.22
C LYS A 80 14.34 -2.00 11.63
N SER A 81 15.57 -2.42 11.81
CA SER A 81 15.92 -3.69 12.43
C SER A 81 15.61 -3.62 13.93
N MET A 82 14.90 -4.62 14.43
CA MET A 82 14.59 -4.73 15.86
C MET A 82 15.42 -5.86 16.47
N SER A 83 16.03 -5.56 17.62
CA SER A 83 16.69 -6.58 18.43
C SER A 83 15.65 -7.50 19.10
N ARG A 84 16.07 -8.72 19.43
CA ARG A 84 15.20 -9.69 20.10
C ARG A 84 14.67 -9.17 21.44
N SER A 85 15.49 -8.42 22.19
CA SER A 85 15.08 -7.82 23.47
C SER A 85 14.02 -6.73 23.29
N GLU A 86 14.12 -5.89 22.26
CA GLU A 86 13.08 -4.88 21.92
C GLU A 86 11.74 -5.55 21.61
N VAL A 87 11.75 -6.65 20.85
CA VAL A 87 10.52 -7.39 20.51
C VAL A 87 9.92 -8.07 21.75
N MET A 88 10.75 -8.65 22.63
CA MET A 88 10.28 -9.30 23.86
C MET A 88 9.74 -8.31 24.89
N GLY A 89 10.20 -7.06 24.87
CA GLY A 89 9.68 -5.99 25.72
C GLY A 89 8.40 -5.32 25.19
N ALA A 90 7.97 -5.65 23.96
CA ALA A 90 6.79 -5.05 23.35
C ALA A 90 5.49 -5.65 23.90
N THR A 91 4.45 -4.82 24.05
CA THR A 91 3.09 -5.28 24.39
C THR A 91 2.29 -5.51 23.10
N PRO A 92 1.78 -6.72 22.85
CA PRO A 92 0.92 -6.98 21.70
C PRO A 92 -0.40 -6.19 21.81
N LEU A 93 -0.81 -5.58 20.70
CA LEU A 93 -2.14 -4.96 20.55
C LEU A 93 -2.93 -5.75 19.50
N THR A 94 -4.12 -6.23 19.86
CA THR A 94 -5.07 -6.85 18.94
C THR A 94 -6.25 -5.91 18.74
N LEU A 95 -6.52 -5.51 17.51
CA LEU A 95 -7.70 -4.73 17.16
C LEU A 95 -8.82 -5.69 16.74
N ALA A 96 -9.98 -5.60 17.39
CA ALA A 96 -11.19 -6.24 16.89
C ALA A 96 -11.73 -5.42 15.72
N ALA A 97 -11.93 -6.05 14.57
CA ALA A 97 -12.68 -5.44 13.48
C ALA A 97 -14.15 -5.85 13.64
N ASP A 98 -15.00 -4.93 14.09
CA ASP A 98 -16.44 -5.13 14.03
C ASP A 98 -16.87 -5.00 12.56
N PRO A 99 -17.53 -6.01 11.97
CA PRO A 99 -17.96 -5.94 10.58
C PRO A 99 -19.00 -4.82 10.40
N TYR A 100 -18.84 -4.00 9.35
CA TYR A 100 -19.80 -2.97 9.00
C TYR A 100 -21.17 -3.59 8.63
N HIS A 101 -22.24 -3.10 9.23
CA HIS A 101 -23.62 -3.44 8.86
C HIS A 101 -24.11 -2.50 7.74
N VAL A 102 -24.36 -3.04 6.54
CA VAL A 102 -25.01 -2.28 5.46
C VAL A 102 -26.52 -2.31 5.69
N VAL A 103 -27.10 -1.17 6.06
CA VAL A 103 -28.56 -1.01 6.13
C VAL A 103 -29.06 -0.65 4.73
N LYS A 104 -29.90 -1.50 4.13
CA LYS A 104 -30.62 -1.13 2.91
C LYS A 104 -31.86 -0.34 3.32
N GLU A 105 -31.87 0.95 3.04
CA GLU A 105 -33.08 1.75 3.16
C GLU A 105 -34.00 1.38 2.00
N GLY A 106 -35.19 0.85 2.32
CA GLY A 106 -36.19 0.47 1.34
C GLY A 106 -36.74 1.72 0.65
N ALA A 107 -36.60 1.80 -0.67
CA ALA A 107 -37.34 2.78 -1.47
C ALA A 107 -38.84 2.40 -1.43
N GLN A 108 -39.68 3.37 -1.04
CA GLN A 108 -41.13 3.35 -1.27
C GLN A 108 -41.45 3.71 -2.73
#